data_AF-A0A2M7C5H9-F1
#
_entry.id   AF-A0A2M7C5H9-F1
#
_cell.length_a   1.000
_cell.length_b   1.000
_cell.length_c   1.000
_cell.angle_alpha   90.00
_cell.angle_beta   90.00
_cell.angle_gamma   90.00
#
_symmetry.space_group_name_H-M   'P 1'
#
loop_
_entity.id
_entity.type
_entity.pdbx_description
1 polymer ?
#
loop_
_entity_poly.entity_id
_entity_poly.type
_entity_poly.pdbx_seq_one_letter_code
_entity_poly.pdbx_strand_id
1 'polypeptide(L)'
;MPLIKYFFKFLKALNSNAGAGQVALGMTFGMILGIIPVSALHWWLILVLMYVLNSNLAAGAVFMAVFKLAGMALAPVFDSVGYAVLTTPGLEFFFTELYNMPIVPFSRYYNTVVMGATLISLILFVPAFFVFRLMVKGYRAGVRDKLAETRIFKTFMKLPLVGKIVKLYNKANSVGDAL
;
A
#
# COMPACT_ATOMS: atom_id res chain seq x y z
N MET A 1 16.40 0.12 10.94
CA MET A 1 15.76 -0.23 9.66
C MET A 1 14.24 -0.07 9.79
N PRO A 2 13.65 1.02 9.25
CA PRO A 2 12.27 1.44 9.54
C PRO A 2 11.20 0.45 9.06
N LEU A 3 11.41 -0.24 7.92
CA LEU A 3 10.43 -1.15 7.34
C LEU A 3 10.11 -2.35 8.24
N ILE A 4 11.11 -2.90 8.92
CA ILE A 4 10.90 -4.05 9.80
C ILE A 4 10.02 -3.67 11.01
N LYS A 5 10.18 -2.45 11.54
CA LYS A 5 9.31 -1.92 12.59
C LYS A 5 7.85 -1.83 12.11
N TYR A 6 7.63 -1.36 10.88
CA TYR A 6 6.29 -1.32 10.29
C TYR A 6 5.71 -2.71 10.04
N PHE A 7 6.53 -3.68 9.64
CA PHE A 7 6.10 -5.07 9.50
C PHE A 7 5.60 -5.66 10.84
N PHE A 8 6.34 -5.48 11.93
CA PHE A 8 5.86 -5.92 13.25
C PHE A 8 4.62 -5.16 13.72
N LYS A 9 4.54 -3.84 13.47
CA LYS A 9 3.32 -3.06 13.75
C LYS A 9 2.12 -3.56 12.94
N PHE A 10 2.32 -3.98 11.70
CA PHE A 10 1.29 -4.59 10.86
C PHE A 10 0.84 -5.93 11.43
N LEU A 11 1.76 -6.81 11.80
CA LEU A 11 1.43 -8.07 12.48
C LEU A 11 0.67 -7.82 13.79
N LYS A 12 1.07 -6.82 14.58
CA LYS A 12 0.34 -6.40 15.79
C LYS A 12 -1.07 -5.93 15.44
N ALA A 13 -1.24 -5.13 14.39
CA ALA A 13 -2.54 -4.64 13.94
C ALA A 13 -3.47 -5.75 13.42
N LEU A 14 -2.92 -6.78 12.78
CA LEU A 14 -3.69 -7.95 12.36
C LEU A 14 -4.24 -8.73 13.57
N ASN A 15 -3.47 -8.81 14.65
CA ASN A 15 -3.83 -9.52 15.88
C ASN A 15 -4.48 -8.65 16.97
N SER A 16 -4.66 -7.34 16.74
CA SER A 16 -5.27 -6.42 17.71
C SER A 16 -6.74 -6.14 17.40
N ASN A 17 -7.41 -5.45 18.33
CA ASN A 17 -8.77 -4.92 18.16
C ASN A 17 -8.87 -3.72 17.18
N ALA A 18 -7.81 -3.42 16.41
CA ALA A 18 -7.88 -2.41 15.36
C ALA A 18 -9.00 -2.76 14.35
N GLY A 19 -9.71 -1.77 13.83
CA GLY A 19 -10.81 -2.02 12.89
C GLY A 19 -10.32 -2.75 11.63
N ALA A 20 -10.94 -3.87 11.25
CA ALA A 20 -10.54 -4.61 10.04
C ALA A 20 -10.62 -3.73 8.78
N GLY A 21 -11.55 -2.77 8.76
CA GLY A 21 -11.65 -1.75 7.71
C GLY A 21 -10.45 -0.81 7.68
N GLN A 22 -9.94 -0.36 8.82
CA GLN A 22 -8.76 0.54 8.88
C GLN A 22 -7.50 -0.17 8.38
N VAL A 23 -7.33 -1.46 8.73
CA VAL A 23 -6.22 -2.28 8.24
C VAL A 23 -6.34 -2.49 6.72
N ALA A 24 -7.52 -2.87 6.24
CA ALA A 24 -7.78 -3.05 4.80
C ALA A 24 -7.60 -1.76 4.00
N LEU A 25 -8.04 -0.62 4.54
CA LEU A 25 -7.85 0.69 3.93
C LEU A 25 -6.36 1.04 3.85
N GLY A 26 -5.60 0.76 4.91
CA GLY A 26 -4.15 0.89 4.91
C GLY A 26 -3.50 0.03 3.81
N MET A 27 -3.89 -1.25 3.70
CA MET A 27 -3.42 -2.17 2.65
C MET A 27 -3.76 -1.67 1.24
N THR A 28 -4.96 -1.12 1.06
CA THR A 28 -5.46 -0.60 -0.24
C THR A 28 -4.68 0.64 -0.67
N PHE A 29 -4.51 1.62 0.23
CA PHE A 29 -3.68 2.78 -0.07
C PHE A 29 -2.22 2.40 -0.25
N GLY A 30 -1.70 1.45 0.53
CA GLY A 30 -0.36 0.90 0.35
C GLY A 30 -0.18 0.31 -1.05
N MET A 31 -1.14 -0.49 -1.53
CA MET A 31 -1.12 -1.02 -2.89
C MET A 31 -0.99 0.09 -3.94
N ILE A 32 -1.82 1.13 -3.84
CA ILE A 32 -1.86 2.24 -4.79
C ILE A 32 -0.55 3.05 -4.75
N LEU A 33 -0.05 3.37 -3.55
CA LEU A 33 1.24 4.06 -3.39
C LEU A 33 2.43 3.21 -3.86
N GLY A 34 2.31 1.88 -3.85
CA GLY A 34 3.31 0.99 -4.41
C GLY A 34 3.35 1.05 -5.94
N ILE A 35 2.18 1.13 -6.57
CA ILE A 35 2.02 1.13 -8.03
C ILE A 35 2.31 2.50 -8.64
N ILE A 36 1.79 3.58 -8.06
CA ILE A 36 1.94 4.93 -8.60
C ILE A 36 3.37 5.46 -8.35
N PRO A 37 4.03 6.06 -9.35
CA PRO A 37 5.33 6.71 -9.16
C PRO A 37 5.26 7.86 -8.14
N VAL A 38 6.22 7.90 -7.20
CA VAL A 38 6.37 8.94 -6.16
C VAL A 38 6.44 10.37 -6.72
N SER A 39 6.88 10.51 -7.97
CA SER A 39 6.98 11.80 -8.65
C SER A 39 5.62 12.44 -8.97
N ALA A 40 4.52 11.69 -8.92
CA ALA A 40 3.19 12.21 -9.17
C ALA A 40 2.59 12.88 -7.91
N LEU A 41 2.03 14.08 -8.05
CA LEU A 41 1.43 14.84 -6.95
C LEU A 41 0.39 14.04 -6.15
N HIS A 42 -0.47 13.29 -6.84
CA HIS A 42 -1.54 12.53 -6.20
C HIS A 42 -1.02 11.37 -5.33
N TRP A 43 0.23 10.93 -5.50
CA TRP A 43 0.88 10.00 -4.58
C TRP A 43 0.95 10.60 -3.16
N TRP A 44 1.32 11.87 -3.05
CA TRP A 44 1.37 12.60 -1.78
C TRP A 44 -0.03 12.88 -1.23
N LEU A 45 -1.00 13.19 -2.10
CA LEU A 45 -2.40 13.34 -1.69
C LEU A 45 -2.94 12.05 -1.07
N ILE A 46 -2.63 10.89 -1.66
CA ILE A 46 -3.05 9.59 -1.13
C ILE A 46 -2.41 9.32 0.23
N LEU A 47 -1.13 9.67 0.43
CA LEU A 47 -0.52 9.62 1.74
C LEU A 47 -1.28 10.47 2.76
N VAL A 48 -1.63 11.72 2.41
CA VAL A 48 -2.42 12.57 3.32
C VAL A 48 -3.79 11.94 3.63
N LEU A 49 -4.47 11.39 2.62
CA LEU A 49 -5.74 10.68 2.80
C LEU A 49 -5.60 9.48 3.73
N MET A 50 -4.48 8.75 3.69
CA MET A 50 -4.23 7.67 4.64
C MET A 50 -4.26 8.13 6.10
N TYR A 51 -3.72 9.32 6.39
CA TYR A 51 -3.76 9.89 7.73
C TYR A 51 -5.16 10.39 8.08
N VAL A 52 -5.78 11.18 7.20
CA VAL A 52 -7.12 11.78 7.43
C VAL A 52 -8.20 10.70 7.65
N LEU A 53 -8.13 9.61 6.90
CA LEU A 53 -9.10 8.51 6.98
C LEU A 53 -8.78 7.50 8.09
N ASN A 54 -7.82 7.80 8.97
CA ASN A 54 -7.38 6.91 10.06
C ASN A 54 -7.06 5.48 9.56
N SER A 55 -6.40 5.39 8.41
CA SER A 55 -5.98 4.11 7.86
C SER A 55 -4.76 3.56 8.61
N ASN A 56 -4.56 2.24 8.55
CA ASN A 56 -3.42 1.64 9.21
C ASN A 56 -2.13 1.88 8.43
N LEU A 57 -1.33 2.85 8.87
CA LEU A 57 -0.06 3.22 8.21
C LEU A 57 0.96 2.09 8.16
N ALA A 58 0.96 1.18 9.14
CA ALA A 58 1.86 0.04 9.14
C ALA A 58 1.48 -0.97 8.05
N ALA A 59 0.19 -1.25 7.90
CA ALA A 59 -0.33 -2.06 6.81
C ALA A 59 -0.02 -1.42 5.45
N GLY A 60 -0.23 -0.11 5.34
CA GLY A 60 0.07 0.62 4.11
C GLY A 60 1.56 0.63 3.75
N ALA A 61 2.46 0.83 4.71
CA ALA A 61 3.90 0.77 4.45
C ALA A 61 4.37 -0.62 3.97
N VAL A 62 3.84 -1.70 4.57
CA VAL A 62 4.14 -3.07 4.15
C VAL A 62 3.62 -3.33 2.74
N PHE A 63 2.36 -2.97 2.48
CA PHE A 63 1.74 -3.19 1.17
C PHE A 63 2.37 -2.32 0.08
N MET A 64 2.76 -1.08 0.39
CA MET A 64 3.51 -0.23 -0.52
C MET A 64 4.83 -0.87 -0.94
N ALA A 65 5.58 -1.48 -0.01
CA ALA A 65 6.81 -2.18 -0.35
C ALA A 65 6.56 -3.40 -1.27
N VAL A 66 5.54 -4.20 -0.96
CA VAL A 66 5.16 -5.37 -1.77
C VAL A 66 4.71 -4.95 -3.18
N PHE A 67 3.81 -3.97 -3.26
CA PHE A 67 3.26 -3.52 -4.52
C PHE A 67 4.20 -2.60 -5.30
N LYS A 68 5.27 -2.08 -4.69
CA LYS A 68 6.36 -1.44 -5.44
C LYS A 68 7.06 -2.41 -6.38
N LEU A 69 7.30 -3.63 -5.90
CA LEU A 69 7.87 -4.71 -6.73
C LEU A 69 6.90 -5.13 -7.83
N ALA A 70 5.62 -5.32 -7.46
CA ALA A 70 4.58 -5.64 -8.43
C ALA A 70 4.40 -4.53 -9.48
N GLY A 71 4.44 -3.27 -9.07
CA GLY A 71 4.30 -2.11 -9.94
C GLY A 71 5.44 -2.00 -10.95
N MET A 72 6.68 -2.36 -10.57
CA MET A 72 7.79 -2.44 -11.51
C MET A 72 7.58 -3.55 -12.56
N ALA A 73 7.09 -4.72 -12.14
CA ALA A 73 6.80 -5.82 -13.05
C ALA A 73 5.61 -5.51 -13.99
N LEU A 74 4.62 -4.77 -13.51
CA LEU A 74 3.42 -4.38 -14.27
C LEU A 74 3.59 -3.06 -15.05
N ALA A 75 4.77 -2.43 -15.04
CA ALA A 75 5.02 -1.18 -15.72
C ALA A 75 4.63 -1.20 -17.22
N PRO A 76 4.89 -2.27 -18.01
CA PRO A 76 4.45 -2.33 -19.40
C PRO A 76 2.92 -2.33 -19.57
N VAL A 77 2.19 -2.88 -18.60
CA VAL A 77 0.71 -2.87 -18.59
C VAL A 77 0.21 -1.45 -18.34
N PHE A 78 0.80 -0.75 -17.38
CA PHE A 78 0.45 0.65 -17.11
C PHE A 78 0.77 1.56 -18.29
N ASP A 79 1.93 1.37 -18.91
CA ASP A 79 2.32 2.09 -20.11
C ASP A 79 1.30 1.91 -21.25
N SER A 80 0.92 0.66 -21.53
CA SER A 80 -0.04 0.33 -22.59
C SER A 80 -1.42 0.97 -22.34
N VAL A 81 -1.92 0.92 -21.11
CA VAL A 81 -3.21 1.53 -20.73
C VAL A 81 -3.14 3.04 -20.82
N GLY A 82 -2.08 3.65 -20.28
CA GLY A 82 -1.92 5.10 -20.32
C GLY A 82 -1.75 5.64 -21.73
N TYR A 83 -0.99 4.94 -22.57
CA TYR A 83 -0.85 5.28 -23.99
C TYR A 83 -2.20 5.28 -24.69
N ALA A 84 -2.97 4.18 -24.57
CA ALA A 84 -4.28 4.07 -25.20
C ALA A 84 -5.23 5.23 -24.84
N VAL A 85 -5.19 5.68 -23.57
CA VAL A 85 -6.02 6.80 -23.12
C VAL A 85 -5.48 8.15 -23.62
N LEU A 86 -4.17 8.39 -23.49
CA LEU A 86 -3.58 9.68 -23.87
C LEU A 86 -3.59 9.92 -25.39
N THR A 87 -3.61 8.87 -26.21
CA THR A 87 -3.68 8.96 -27.67
C THR A 87 -5.08 8.72 -28.23
N THR A 88 -6.13 8.76 -27.40
CA THR A 88 -7.50 8.61 -27.88
C THR A 88 -7.87 9.80 -28.77
N PRO A 89 -8.31 9.58 -30.03
CA PRO A 89 -8.70 10.66 -30.92
C PRO A 89 -9.80 11.54 -30.32
N GLY A 90 -9.64 12.84 -30.42
CA GLY A 90 -10.61 13.82 -29.88
C GLY A 90 -10.41 14.21 -28.41
N LEU A 91 -9.49 13.57 -27.68
CA LEU A 91 -9.13 13.98 -26.31
C LEU A 91 -7.89 14.87 -26.23
N GLU A 92 -7.24 15.17 -27.36
CA GLU A 92 -6.04 16.02 -27.41
C GLU A 92 -6.30 17.38 -26.75
N PHE A 93 -7.35 18.09 -27.16
CA PHE A 93 -7.71 19.38 -26.57
C PHE A 93 -7.95 19.27 -25.06
N PHE A 94 -8.66 18.24 -24.60
CA PHE A 94 -8.89 18.02 -23.17
C PHE A 94 -7.58 17.84 -22.39
N PHE A 95 -6.65 17.02 -22.90
CA PHE A 95 -5.36 16.84 -22.27
C PHE A 95 -4.46 18.08 -22.38
N THR A 96 -4.56 18.88 -23.44
CA THR A 96 -3.85 20.15 -23.55
C THR A 96 -4.34 21.16 -22.51
N GLU A 97 -5.65 21.27 -22.31
CA GLU A 97 -6.22 22.16 -21.29
C GLU A 97 -5.76 21.75 -19.88
N LEU A 98 -5.79 20.45 -19.55
CA LEU A 98 -5.26 19.94 -18.29
C LEU A 98 -3.76 20.23 -18.12
N TYR A 99 -2.99 20.26 -19.21
CA TYR A 99 -1.55 20.51 -19.16
C TYR A 99 -1.25 21.99 -18.86
N ASN A 100 -2.13 22.89 -19.29
CA ASN A 100 -1.97 24.33 -19.08
C ASN A 100 -2.48 24.80 -17.71
N MET A 101 -3.13 23.94 -16.93
CA MET A 101 -3.56 24.28 -15.57
C MET A 101 -2.36 24.42 -14.60
N PRO A 102 -2.46 25.26 -13.57
CA PRO A 102 -1.33 25.55 -12.68
C PRO A 102 -0.89 24.35 -11.81
N ILE A 103 -1.81 23.43 -11.47
CA ILE A 103 -1.54 22.34 -10.51
C ILE A 103 -1.58 20.95 -11.16
N VAL A 104 -2.46 20.75 -12.15
CA VAL A 104 -2.71 19.43 -12.75
C VAL A 104 -1.46 18.78 -13.36
N PRO A 105 -0.53 19.50 -14.02
CA PRO A 105 0.70 18.91 -14.57
C PRO A 105 1.59 18.25 -13.52
N PHE A 106 1.54 18.67 -12.25
CA PHE A 106 2.27 18.01 -11.17
C PHE A 106 1.76 16.60 -10.88
N SER A 107 0.54 16.25 -11.30
CA SER A 107 0.07 14.86 -11.28
C SER A 107 0.85 13.96 -12.24
N ARG A 108 1.56 14.54 -13.22
CA ARG A 108 2.30 13.84 -14.28
C ARG A 108 1.43 12.90 -15.12
N TYR A 109 0.14 13.18 -15.26
CA TYR A 109 -0.77 12.36 -16.08
C TYR A 109 -0.30 12.24 -17.55
N TYR A 110 0.50 13.18 -18.06
CA TYR A 110 1.08 13.11 -19.41
C TYR A 110 2.14 12.00 -19.57
N ASN A 111 2.55 11.34 -18.49
CA ASN A 111 3.35 10.13 -18.54
C ASN A 111 2.43 8.91 -18.59
N THR A 112 2.57 8.09 -19.64
CA THR A 112 1.77 6.88 -19.90
C THR A 112 1.76 5.92 -18.71
N VAL A 113 2.92 5.62 -18.12
CA VAL A 113 3.01 4.75 -16.93
C VAL A 113 2.23 5.34 -15.75
N VAL A 114 2.35 6.64 -15.49
CA VAL A 114 1.59 7.31 -14.42
C VAL A 114 0.09 7.26 -14.72
N MET A 115 -0.33 7.60 -15.93
CA MET A 115 -1.74 7.61 -16.33
C MET A 115 -2.39 6.24 -16.17
N GLY A 116 -1.76 5.19 -16.71
CA GLY A 116 -2.28 3.84 -16.60
C GLY A 116 -2.28 3.32 -15.16
N ALA A 117 -1.21 3.62 -14.40
CA ALA A 117 -1.15 3.28 -12.97
C ALA A 117 -2.27 3.97 -12.17
N THR A 118 -2.56 5.25 -12.44
CA THR A 118 -3.64 6.00 -11.81
C THR A 118 -5.00 5.37 -12.15
N LEU A 119 -5.28 5.11 -13.42
CA LEU A 119 -6.56 4.51 -13.84
C LEU A 119 -6.78 3.12 -13.26
N ILE A 120 -5.77 2.25 -13.34
CA ILE A 120 -5.84 0.90 -12.76
C ILE A 120 -6.01 0.99 -11.25
N SER A 121 -5.33 1.91 -10.58
CA SER A 121 -5.49 2.11 -9.13
C SER A 121 -6.91 2.55 -8.76
N LEU A 122 -7.53 3.44 -9.53
CA LEU A 122 -8.90 3.88 -9.32
C LEU A 122 -9.90 2.71 -9.47
N ILE A 123 -9.73 1.90 -10.51
CA ILE A 123 -10.56 0.71 -10.74
C ILE A 123 -10.37 -0.32 -9.62
N LEU A 124 -9.14 -0.55 -9.19
CA LEU A 124 -8.81 -1.55 -8.18
C LEU A 124 -9.12 -1.11 -6.75
N PHE A 125 -9.33 0.19 -6.48
CA PHE A 125 -9.51 0.69 -5.11
C PHE A 125 -10.63 -0.03 -4.35
N VAL A 126 -11.84 -0.04 -4.92
CA VAL A 126 -13.03 -0.65 -4.30
C VAL A 126 -12.88 -2.17 -4.15
N PRO A 127 -12.59 -2.95 -5.21
CA PRO A 127 -12.45 -4.39 -5.07
C PRO A 127 -11.30 -4.78 -4.13
N ALA A 128 -10.14 -4.10 -4.19
CA ALA A 128 -9.02 -4.39 -3.31
C ALA A 128 -9.37 -4.12 -1.85
N PHE A 129 -10.10 -3.06 -1.54
CA PHE A 129 -10.56 -2.78 -0.17
C PHE A 129 -11.40 -3.93 0.39
N PHE A 130 -12.39 -4.41 -0.37
CA PHE A 130 -13.22 -5.52 0.08
C PHE A 130 -12.39 -6.80 0.22
N VAL A 131 -11.59 -7.15 -0.79
CA VAL A 131 -10.71 -8.33 -0.74
C VAL A 131 -9.80 -8.29 0.49
N PHE A 132 -9.10 -7.17 0.74
CA PHE A 132 -8.23 -7.03 1.90
C PHE A 132 -9.01 -7.06 3.21
N ARG A 133 -10.22 -6.50 3.25
CA ARG A 133 -11.07 -6.60 4.44
C ARG A 133 -11.50 -8.04 4.72
N LEU A 134 -11.84 -8.81 3.69
CA LEU A 134 -12.12 -10.23 3.82
C LEU A 134 -10.87 -10.99 4.29
N MET A 135 -9.69 -10.71 3.71
CA MET A 135 -8.42 -11.32 4.14
C MET A 135 -8.11 -11.03 5.62
N VAL A 136 -8.30 -9.80 6.07
CA VAL A 136 -8.07 -9.42 7.49
C VAL A 136 -9.06 -10.13 8.40
N LYS A 137 -10.35 -10.21 8.03
CA LYS A 137 -11.36 -10.94 8.81
C LYS A 137 -11.06 -12.44 8.85
N GLY A 138 -10.73 -13.05 7.72
CA GLY A 138 -10.35 -14.47 7.63
C GLY A 138 -9.08 -14.78 8.42
N TYR A 139 -8.10 -13.88 8.39
CA TYR A 139 -6.91 -13.95 9.24
C TYR A 139 -7.29 -14.08 10.73
N ARG A 140 -8.18 -13.21 11.20
CA ARG A 140 -8.63 -13.16 12.60
C ARG A 140 -9.54 -14.31 13.01
N ALA A 141 -10.39 -14.80 12.10
CA ALA A 141 -11.41 -15.79 12.41
C ALA A 141 -10.89 -17.24 12.57
N GLY A 142 -9.66 -17.54 12.14
CA GLY A 142 -9.12 -18.89 12.29
C GLY A 142 -7.89 -19.22 11.45
N VAL A 143 -7.46 -18.32 10.55
CA VAL A 143 -6.19 -18.54 9.86
C VAL A 143 -5.00 -18.27 10.78
N ARG A 144 -5.12 -17.46 11.86
CA ARG A 144 -4.03 -17.25 12.83
C ARG A 144 -3.42 -18.57 13.34
N ASP A 145 -4.25 -19.51 13.74
CA ASP A 145 -3.79 -20.79 14.31
C ASP A 145 -3.19 -21.69 13.23
N LYS A 146 -3.82 -21.72 12.04
CA LYS A 146 -3.30 -22.46 10.88
C LYS A 146 -2.00 -21.87 10.32
N LEU A 147 -1.85 -20.54 10.31
CA LEU A 147 -0.67 -19.83 9.82
C LEU A 147 0.50 -20.03 10.78
N ALA A 148 0.25 -20.04 12.10
CA ALA A 148 1.25 -20.37 13.11
C ALA A 148 1.85 -21.78 12.90
N GLU A 149 1.08 -22.70 12.33
CA GLU A 149 1.55 -24.05 12.02
C GLU A 149 2.34 -24.16 10.72
N THR A 150 2.19 -23.20 9.78
CA THR A 150 2.86 -23.25 8.47
C THR A 150 4.38 -23.16 8.56
N ARG A 151 5.05 -23.93 7.71
CA ARG A 151 6.52 -24.03 7.65
C ARG A 151 7.18 -22.67 7.37
N ILE A 152 6.55 -21.83 6.54
CA ILE A 152 7.04 -20.49 6.18
C ILE A 152 7.06 -19.58 7.42
N PHE A 153 5.98 -19.55 8.20
CA PHE A 153 5.89 -18.73 9.41
C PHE A 153 6.92 -19.18 10.46
N LYS A 154 7.06 -20.49 10.68
CA LYS A 154 8.06 -21.06 11.60
C LYS A 154 9.49 -20.75 11.15
N THR A 155 9.80 -20.85 9.86
CA THR A 155 11.13 -20.52 9.33
C THR A 155 11.42 -19.02 9.42
N PHE A 156 10.43 -18.18 9.12
CA PHE A 156 10.57 -16.73 9.24
C PHE A 156 10.83 -16.30 10.70
N MET A 157 10.10 -16.87 11.67
CA MET A 157 10.31 -16.60 13.09
C MET A 157 11.65 -17.10 13.63
N LYS A 158 12.22 -18.14 13.01
CA LYS A 158 13.55 -18.67 13.35
C LYS A 158 14.70 -17.84 12.81
N LEU A 159 14.46 -16.86 11.94
CA LEU A 159 15.52 -15.99 11.43
C LEU A 159 16.11 -15.16 12.59
N PRO A 160 17.44 -15.14 12.76
CA PRO A 160 18.10 -14.44 13.88
C PRO A 160 17.85 -12.93 13.85
N LEU A 161 17.57 -12.37 12.67
CA LEU A 161 17.15 -10.98 12.47
C LEU A 161 15.78 -10.71 13.09
N VAL A 162 14.83 -11.63 12.94
CA VAL A 162 13.48 -11.50 13.52
C VAL A 162 13.55 -11.55 15.04
N GLY A 163 14.30 -12.50 15.61
CA GLY A 163 14.50 -12.60 17.06
C GLY A 163 15.16 -11.37 17.69
N LYS A 164 16.21 -10.81 17.05
CA LYS A 164 16.86 -9.58 17.53
C LYS A 164 15.91 -8.38 17.50
N ILE A 165 15.08 -8.26 16.47
CA ILE A 165 14.18 -7.12 16.31
C ILE A 165 12.97 -7.22 17.23
N VAL A 166 12.43 -8.44 17.46
CA VAL A 166 11.40 -8.67 18.47
C VAL A 166 11.91 -8.30 19.87
N LYS A 167 13.14 -8.70 20.22
CA LYS A 167 13.76 -8.33 21.51
C LYS A 167 13.94 -6.81 21.64
N LEU A 168 14.42 -6.14 20.59
CA LEU A 168 14.58 -4.68 20.57
C LEU A 168 13.22 -3.96 20.66
N TYR A 169 12.19 -4.47 19.99
CA TYR A 169 10.84 -3.91 20.06
C TYR A 169 10.22 -4.07 21.44
N ASN A 170 10.33 -5.26 22.04
CA ASN A 170 9.81 -5.53 23.38
C ASN A 170 10.54 -4.70 24.44
N LYS A 171 11.87 -4.54 24.32
CA LYS A 171 12.67 -3.68 25.20
C LYS A 171 12.31 -2.19 25.06
N ALA A 172 11.99 -1.73 23.85
CA ALA A 172 11.60 -0.34 23.62
C ALA A 172 10.19 -0.02 24.15
N ASN A 173 9.25 -0.97 24.10
CA ASN A 173 7.91 -0.79 24.68
C ASN A 173 7.92 -0.94 26.22
N SER A 174 8.70 -1.88 26.79
CA SER A 174 8.76 -2.05 28.24
C SER A 174 9.35 -0.83 28.98
N VAL A 175 10.12 0.01 28.27
CA VAL A 175 10.63 1.30 28.78
C VAL A 175 9.61 2.43 28.62
N GLY A 176 8.72 2.34 27.62
CA GLY A 176 7.65 3.32 27.40
C GLY A 176 6.43 3.14 28.30
N ASP A 177 6.21 1.92 28.82
CA ASP A 177 5.16 1.64 29.82
C ASP A 177 5.62 1.96 31.27
N ALA A 178 6.91 2.27 31.46
CA ALA A 178 7.53 2.63 32.74
C ALA A 178 7.77 4.14 32.92
N LEU A 179 7.33 4.95 31.95
CA LEU A 179 7.30 6.42 31.95
C LEU A 179 5.83 6.87 31.85
#